data_AF-A0A8T6MQ22-F1
#
_entry.id   AF-A0A8T6MQ22-F1
#
_cell.length_a   1.000
_cell.length_b   1.000
_cell.length_c   1.000
_cell.angle_alpha   90.00
_cell.angle_beta   90.00
_cell.angle_gamma   90.00
#
_symmetry.space_group_name_H-M   'P 1'
#
loop_
_entity.id
_entity.type
_entity.pdbx_description
1 polymer ?
#
loop_
_entity_poly.entity_id
_entity_poly.type
_entity_poly.pdbx_seq_one_letter_code
_entity_poly.pdbx_strand_id
1 'polypeptide(L)'
;MRILLVIPFLLLFSVLFSVSYGFETEGVPVSVIGGMHSFGEPIHQDITREGLYFLKPEPLETIVGQHIIIEQDQSSPNHFDNCQFSETIDRINARYDVAVSAFNPSNPQPTLAAEKFGMILHAVQDFYSHTNWIEMKRTDLVDPWFEHWRQLNAYSDTTNDRPVFVLEEDGSPHMDFLISTRNKKVTINHESWDALGSGRKAGLISGTFDADINKCPPNASIPHGGKLLNRFNRTPESDEFPNELNKDNPAIKGHAAARGLAVQQTTHEFCRLVELTRQAYGQRGVDIIYDSWVQGQYQIDSPYNNARCEPPTGTSTISDKSHVSIGSKDKLAKTQKIKTSTTEDKKLVKKKLFCKRQQVLQTRI
;
A
#
# COMPACT_ATOMS: atom_id res chain seq x y z
N MET A 1 -32.87 18.32 84.04
CA MET A 1 -33.05 18.93 82.71
C MET A 1 -32.57 17.95 81.67
N ARG A 2 -33.49 17.24 81.01
CA ARG A 2 -33.23 16.35 79.87
C ARG A 2 -33.85 17.02 78.65
N ILE A 3 -33.05 17.28 77.63
CA ILE A 3 -33.53 17.75 76.32
C ILE A 3 -33.72 16.51 75.45
N LEU A 4 -34.98 16.23 75.11
CA LEU A 4 -35.35 15.36 74.00
C LEU A 4 -35.10 16.13 72.70
N LEU A 5 -34.49 15.47 71.71
CA LEU A 5 -34.57 15.88 70.32
C LEU A 5 -34.86 14.65 69.46
N VAL A 6 -36.03 14.72 68.84
CA VAL A 6 -36.66 13.74 67.94
C VAL A 6 -36.08 13.95 66.55
N ILE A 7 -35.63 12.89 65.88
CA ILE A 7 -35.35 12.88 64.44
C ILE A 7 -36.32 11.88 63.79
N PRO A 8 -37.13 12.30 62.80
CA PRO A 8 -38.03 11.41 62.09
C PRO A 8 -37.33 10.67 60.95
N PHE A 9 -37.72 9.41 60.80
CA PHE A 9 -37.45 8.52 59.67
C PHE A 9 -38.05 9.10 58.39
N LEU A 10 -37.22 9.35 57.38
CA LEU A 10 -37.64 9.66 56.01
C LEU A 10 -37.51 8.38 55.17
N LEU A 11 -38.65 7.73 54.95
CA LEU A 11 -38.83 6.70 53.91
C LEU A 11 -39.00 7.43 52.57
N LEU A 12 -37.99 7.39 51.70
CA LEU A 12 -38.16 7.74 50.29
C LEU A 12 -38.42 6.46 49.48
N PHE A 13 -39.64 6.34 48.97
CA PHE A 13 -40.01 5.39 47.93
C PHE A 13 -39.27 5.74 46.64
N SER A 14 -38.37 4.87 46.19
CA SER A 14 -37.85 4.92 44.82
C SER A 14 -38.82 4.16 43.91
N VAL A 15 -39.59 4.92 43.12
CA VAL A 15 -40.41 4.40 42.02
C VAL A 15 -39.47 3.96 40.89
N LEU A 16 -39.38 2.66 40.65
CA LEU A 16 -38.76 2.09 39.46
C LEU A 16 -39.70 2.29 38.26
N PHE A 17 -39.42 3.30 37.44
CA PHE A 17 -39.92 3.34 36.06
C PHE A 17 -38.98 2.51 35.19
N SER A 18 -39.38 1.27 34.88
CA SER A 18 -38.80 0.52 33.78
C SER A 18 -39.41 1.04 32.47
N VAL A 19 -38.75 2.02 31.85
CA VAL A 19 -39.02 2.36 30.44
C VAL A 19 -38.27 1.34 29.60
N SER A 20 -39.00 0.34 29.10
CA SER A 20 -38.48 -0.58 28.08
C SER A 20 -38.55 0.13 26.74
N TYR A 21 -37.41 0.62 26.25
CA TYR A 21 -37.28 0.99 24.83
C TYR A 21 -37.10 -0.29 24.03
N GLY A 22 -38.21 -0.82 23.49
CA GLY A 22 -38.17 -1.75 22.38
C GLY A 22 -37.72 -0.99 21.14
N PHE A 23 -36.44 -1.13 20.77
CA PHE A 23 -35.93 -0.63 19.50
C PHE A 23 -36.17 -1.72 18.45
N GLU A 24 -37.41 -1.78 17.94
CA GLU A 24 -37.69 -2.46 16.67
C GLU A 24 -37.03 -1.64 15.57
N THR A 25 -35.90 -2.13 15.05
CA THR A 25 -35.31 -1.60 13.81
C THR A 25 -36.11 -2.15 12.64
N GLU A 26 -37.23 -1.51 12.34
CA GLU A 26 -37.78 -1.62 11.00
C GLU A 26 -36.72 -1.11 10.02
N GLY A 27 -36.33 -1.99 9.10
CA GLY A 27 -35.34 -1.71 8.08
C GLY A 27 -35.77 -0.56 7.20
N VAL A 28 -35.30 0.64 7.52
CA VAL A 28 -35.31 1.77 6.61
C VAL A 28 -34.28 1.42 5.51
N PRO A 29 -34.69 1.28 4.24
CA PRO A 29 -33.72 1.22 3.16
C PRO A 29 -32.97 2.54 3.16
N VAL A 30 -31.70 2.51 3.57
CA VAL A 30 -30.79 3.62 3.35
C VAL A 30 -30.65 3.76 1.84
N SER A 31 -31.44 4.66 1.27
CA SER A 31 -31.28 5.10 -0.11
C SER A 31 -29.99 5.91 -0.16
N VAL A 32 -28.89 5.23 -0.45
CA VAL A 32 -27.62 5.86 -0.80
C VAL A 32 -27.88 6.65 -2.08
N ILE A 33 -28.03 7.97 -1.93
CA ILE A 33 -28.07 8.89 -3.06
C ILE A 33 -26.67 8.82 -3.67
N GLY A 34 -26.56 8.20 -4.85
CA GLY A 34 -25.30 7.99 -5.56
C GLY A 34 -24.64 9.33 -5.89
N GLY A 35 -23.67 9.71 -5.07
CA GLY A 35 -22.66 10.70 -5.44
C GLY A 35 -21.79 10.10 -6.53
N MET A 36 -21.37 10.93 -7.48
CA MET A 36 -20.39 10.54 -8.49
C MET A 36 -19.01 10.59 -7.82
N HIS A 37 -18.54 9.44 -7.35
CA HIS A 37 -17.29 9.29 -6.59
C HIS A 37 -16.07 9.10 -7.50
N SER A 38 -14.92 9.65 -7.09
CA SER A 38 -13.68 9.71 -7.87
C SER A 38 -12.87 8.39 -7.85
N PHE A 39 -13.39 7.34 -7.23
CA PHE A 39 -13.05 5.94 -7.52
C PHE A 39 -14.32 5.14 -7.76
N GLY A 40 -14.20 3.98 -8.39
CA GLY A 40 -15.17 2.93 -8.11
C GLY A 40 -14.94 2.51 -6.66
N GLU A 41 -15.70 3.09 -5.73
CA GLU A 41 -15.65 2.89 -4.27
C GLU A 41 -15.39 1.45 -3.76
N PRO A 42 -15.66 0.34 -4.49
CA PRO A 42 -15.28 -0.99 -4.00
C PRO A 42 -13.77 -1.29 -4.02
N ILE A 43 -12.95 -0.69 -4.89
CA ILE A 43 -11.63 -1.29 -5.17
C ILE A 43 -10.64 -1.19 -4.01
N HIS A 44 -10.53 -0.01 -3.36
CA HIS A 44 -9.68 0.17 -2.19
C HIS A 44 -10.12 -0.72 -1.03
N GLN A 45 -11.43 -0.79 -0.86
CA GLN A 45 -12.07 -1.63 0.15
C GLN A 45 -11.75 -3.11 -0.10
N ASP A 46 -11.84 -3.58 -1.35
CA ASP A 46 -11.52 -4.95 -1.75
C ASP A 46 -10.04 -5.28 -1.58
N ILE A 47 -9.14 -4.38 -1.97
CA ILE A 47 -7.69 -4.53 -1.76
C ILE A 47 -7.41 -4.64 -0.26
N THR A 48 -8.02 -3.79 0.57
CA THR A 48 -7.86 -3.82 2.03
C THR A 48 -8.40 -5.11 2.63
N ARG A 49 -9.62 -5.55 2.25
CA ARG A 49 -10.19 -6.82 2.74
C ARG A 49 -9.36 -8.02 2.32
N GLU A 50 -8.81 -8.02 1.11
CA GLU A 50 -7.93 -9.09 0.63
C GLU A 50 -6.57 -9.07 1.35
N GLY A 51 -5.93 -7.91 1.46
CA GLY A 51 -4.60 -7.78 2.09
C GLY A 51 -4.61 -7.97 3.61
N LEU A 52 -5.75 -7.73 4.25
CA LEU A 52 -5.93 -7.75 5.71
C LEU A 52 -7.03 -8.72 6.16
N TYR A 53 -7.30 -9.78 5.39
CA TYR A 53 -8.35 -10.78 5.66
C TYR A 53 -8.29 -11.44 7.05
N PHE A 54 -7.17 -11.29 7.75
CA PHE A 54 -6.91 -11.85 9.06
C PHE A 54 -7.28 -10.95 10.24
N LEU A 55 -7.67 -9.70 9.97
CA LEU A 55 -8.12 -8.78 11.00
C LEU A 55 -9.56 -9.10 11.43
N LYS A 56 -9.89 -8.78 12.68
CA LYS A 56 -11.25 -8.84 13.21
C LYS A 56 -12.16 -7.92 12.39
N PRO A 57 -13.45 -8.26 12.25
CA PRO A 57 -14.37 -7.48 11.42
C PRO A 57 -14.45 -5.99 11.80
N GLU A 58 -14.54 -5.66 13.09
CA GLU A 58 -14.70 -4.27 13.54
C GLU A 58 -13.52 -3.34 13.14
N PRO A 59 -12.25 -3.65 13.46
CA PRO A 59 -11.13 -2.82 13.02
C PRO A 59 -10.95 -2.85 11.51
N LEU A 60 -11.22 -3.99 10.84
CA LEU A 60 -11.16 -4.06 9.38
C LEU A 60 -12.16 -3.10 8.72
N GLU A 61 -13.41 -3.09 9.15
CA GLU A 61 -14.43 -2.20 8.59
C GLU A 61 -14.18 -0.73 8.96
N THR A 62 -13.55 -0.47 10.11
CA THR A 62 -13.07 0.88 10.43
C THR A 62 -11.99 1.34 9.45
N ILE A 63 -10.99 0.50 9.16
CA ILE A 63 -9.94 0.78 8.16
C ILE A 63 -10.58 1.01 6.78
N VAL A 64 -11.47 0.11 6.36
CA VAL A 64 -12.15 0.18 5.06
C VAL A 64 -12.99 1.45 4.91
N GLY A 65 -13.68 1.88 5.98
CA GLY A 65 -14.51 3.08 5.96
C GLY A 65 -13.73 4.38 5.72
N GLN A 66 -12.42 4.40 5.98
CA GLN A 66 -11.61 5.61 5.79
C GLN A 66 -11.29 5.91 4.33
N HIS A 67 -11.38 4.92 3.44
CA HIS A 67 -11.23 5.15 2.00
C HIS A 67 -12.28 6.16 1.52
N ILE A 68 -13.54 6.00 1.97
CA ILE A 68 -14.65 6.92 1.65
C ILE A 68 -14.39 8.33 2.18
N ILE A 69 -13.83 8.44 3.40
CA ILE A 69 -13.54 9.73 4.02
C ILE A 69 -12.43 10.45 3.26
N ILE A 70 -11.36 9.74 2.88
CA ILE A 70 -10.27 10.31 2.10
C ILE A 70 -10.70 10.69 0.70
N GLU A 71 -11.57 9.92 0.05
CA GLU A 71 -12.16 10.30 -1.23
C GLU A 71 -12.94 11.63 -1.18
N GLN A 72 -13.41 12.10 -0.03
CA GLN A 72 -14.03 13.41 0.08
C GLN A 72 -13.00 14.55 0.15
N ASP A 73 -11.77 14.25 0.57
CA ASP A 73 -10.64 15.16 0.57
C ASP A 73 -9.79 14.97 -0.69
N GLN A 74 -10.23 15.62 -1.76
CA GLN A 74 -9.61 15.62 -3.08
C GLN A 74 -8.23 16.31 -3.14
N SER A 75 -7.56 16.55 -2.00
CA SER A 75 -6.20 17.06 -2.01
C SER A 75 -5.21 16.01 -2.53
N SER A 76 -4.38 16.40 -3.49
CA SER A 76 -3.36 15.55 -4.11
C SER A 76 -2.50 14.72 -3.15
N PRO A 77 -2.08 15.25 -1.98
CA PRO A 77 -1.27 14.48 -1.04
C PRO A 77 -2.00 13.30 -0.38
N ASN A 78 -3.29 13.13 -0.64
CA ASN A 78 -4.04 11.94 -0.23
C ASN A 78 -4.13 10.87 -1.33
N HIS A 79 -3.83 11.26 -2.57
CA HIS A 79 -4.16 10.46 -3.76
C HIS A 79 -2.95 10.15 -4.64
N PHE A 80 -1.72 10.46 -4.21
CA PHE A 80 -0.50 10.22 -5.02
C PHE A 80 -0.66 10.71 -6.47
N ASP A 81 -1.29 11.85 -6.67
CA ASP A 81 -1.48 12.48 -7.98
C ASP A 81 -0.65 13.77 -8.08
N ASN A 82 -0.72 14.43 -9.24
CA ASN A 82 -0.12 15.75 -9.47
C ASN A 82 1.39 15.84 -9.17
N CYS A 83 2.10 14.71 -9.27
CA CYS A 83 3.53 14.58 -8.97
C CYS A 83 3.94 15.06 -7.57
N GLN A 84 3.02 15.14 -6.61
CA GLN A 84 3.28 15.57 -5.22
C GLN A 84 3.73 14.40 -4.34
N PHE A 85 4.85 13.78 -4.74
CA PHE A 85 5.35 12.58 -4.07
C PHE A 85 5.80 12.88 -2.64
N SER A 86 6.59 13.94 -2.45
CA SER A 86 7.14 14.28 -1.15
C SER A 86 6.04 14.65 -0.14
N GLU A 87 5.06 15.47 -0.54
CA GLU A 87 3.97 15.85 0.37
C GLU A 87 3.04 14.68 0.71
N THR A 88 2.84 13.75 -0.25
CA THR A 88 2.08 12.53 0.03
C THR A 88 2.79 11.67 1.06
N ILE A 89 4.11 11.51 0.96
CA ILE A 89 4.92 10.72 1.89
C ILE A 89 4.98 11.36 3.27
N ASP A 90 5.14 12.68 3.34
CA ASP A 90 5.05 13.43 4.60
C ASP A 90 3.72 13.16 5.30
N ARG A 91 2.63 13.15 4.53
CA ARG A 91 1.28 12.88 5.07
C ARG A 91 1.12 11.43 5.54
N ILE A 92 1.63 10.46 4.79
CA ILE A 92 1.67 9.05 5.21
C ILE A 92 2.44 8.90 6.52
N ASN A 93 3.63 9.48 6.61
CA ASN A 93 4.49 9.39 7.79
C ASN A 93 3.86 10.06 9.01
N ALA A 94 3.25 11.23 8.85
CA ALA A 94 2.52 11.89 9.93
C ALA A 94 1.31 11.07 10.42
N ARG A 95 0.60 10.37 9.52
CA ARG A 95 -0.47 9.45 9.90
C ARG A 95 0.07 8.22 10.63
N TYR A 96 1.24 7.73 10.26
CA TYR A 96 1.92 6.65 10.97
C TYR A 96 2.25 7.06 12.40
N ASP A 97 2.78 8.26 12.61
CA ASP A 97 3.08 8.77 13.96
C ASP A 97 1.84 8.76 14.86
N VAL A 98 0.69 9.20 14.33
CA VAL A 98 -0.58 9.15 15.06
C VAL A 98 -1.02 7.71 15.29
N ALA A 99 -0.99 6.84 14.27
CA ALA A 99 -1.40 5.44 14.40
C ALA A 99 -0.56 4.67 15.43
N VAL A 100 0.76 4.85 15.41
CA VAL A 100 1.68 4.27 16.38
C VAL A 100 1.37 4.80 17.77
N SER A 101 1.22 6.12 17.94
CA SER A 101 0.93 6.72 19.25
C SER A 101 -0.36 6.21 19.90
N ALA A 102 -1.35 5.83 19.08
CA ALA A 102 -2.60 5.24 19.52
C ALA A 102 -2.44 3.81 20.10
N PHE A 103 -1.28 3.17 19.94
CA PHE A 103 -0.94 1.91 20.62
C PHE A 103 -0.12 2.08 21.89
N ASN A 104 -0.03 3.30 22.44
CA ASN A 104 0.61 3.54 23.73
C ASN A 104 -0.04 2.70 24.86
N PRO A 105 0.71 1.81 25.55
CA PRO A 105 0.16 0.94 26.59
C PRO A 105 -0.49 1.64 27.79
N SER A 106 -0.18 2.92 28.01
CA SER A 106 -0.77 3.70 29.10
C SER A 106 -2.14 4.29 28.75
N ASN A 107 -2.48 4.40 27.46
CA ASN A 107 -3.74 4.95 26.98
C ASN A 107 -4.05 4.44 25.55
N PRO A 108 -4.38 3.14 25.40
CA PRO A 108 -4.58 2.55 24.09
C PRO A 108 -5.87 3.07 23.42
N GLN A 109 -5.75 3.44 22.15
CA GLN A 109 -6.83 3.94 21.30
C GLN A 109 -6.84 3.20 19.95
N PRO A 110 -7.06 1.87 19.94
CA PRO A 110 -6.90 1.04 18.75
C PRO A 110 -7.84 1.44 17.59
N THR A 111 -9.00 2.04 17.88
CA THR A 111 -9.91 2.57 16.84
C THR A 111 -9.29 3.77 16.11
N LEU A 112 -8.67 4.72 16.83
CA LEU A 112 -7.97 5.86 16.22
C LEU A 112 -6.81 5.38 15.33
N ALA A 113 -6.07 4.35 15.79
CA ALA A 113 -5.05 3.74 14.96
C ALA A 113 -5.63 3.15 13.66
N ALA A 114 -6.81 2.53 13.72
CA ALA A 114 -7.45 1.90 12.57
C ALA A 114 -7.90 2.96 11.56
N GLU A 115 -8.42 4.08 12.05
CA GLU A 115 -8.76 5.23 11.22
C GLU A 115 -7.52 5.78 10.48
N LYS A 116 -6.43 6.05 11.19
CA LYS A 116 -5.22 6.57 10.55
C LYS A 116 -4.57 5.57 9.60
N PHE A 117 -4.63 4.28 9.94
CA PHE A 117 -4.13 3.22 9.08
C PHE A 117 -4.94 3.10 7.79
N GLY A 118 -6.27 3.20 7.84
CA GLY A 118 -7.09 3.26 6.62
C GLY A 118 -6.72 4.43 5.71
N MET A 119 -6.50 5.61 6.28
CA MET A 119 -6.06 6.79 5.52
C MET A 119 -4.65 6.65 4.91
N ILE A 120 -3.77 5.86 5.54
CA ILE A 120 -2.47 5.52 4.95
C ILE A 120 -2.68 4.59 3.75
N LEU A 121 -3.47 3.53 3.93
CA LEU A 121 -3.69 2.52 2.89
C LEU A 121 -4.32 3.11 1.64
N HIS A 122 -5.23 4.08 1.77
CA HIS A 122 -5.80 4.80 0.62
C HIS A 122 -4.70 5.33 -0.31
N ALA A 123 -3.85 6.22 0.21
CA ALA A 123 -2.76 6.82 -0.55
C ALA A 123 -1.79 5.75 -1.09
N VAL A 124 -1.41 4.78 -0.26
CA VAL A 124 -0.48 3.72 -0.66
C VAL A 124 -1.01 2.88 -1.83
N GLN A 125 -2.31 2.61 -1.86
CA GLN A 125 -2.95 1.90 -2.97
C GLN A 125 -3.02 2.78 -4.22
N ASP A 126 -3.32 4.06 -4.05
CA ASP A 126 -3.31 5.08 -5.12
C ASP A 126 -1.96 5.19 -5.81
N PHE A 127 -0.85 5.00 -5.11
CA PHE A 127 0.48 4.97 -5.74
C PHE A 127 0.51 4.00 -6.94
N TYR A 128 -0.01 2.79 -6.79
CA TYR A 128 0.07 1.78 -7.85
C TYR A 128 -0.91 2.02 -8.99
N SER A 129 -2.06 2.62 -8.69
CA SER A 129 -3.05 2.93 -9.71
C SER A 129 -2.73 4.25 -10.43
N HIS A 130 -2.12 5.23 -9.78
CA HIS A 130 -1.98 6.60 -10.28
C HIS A 130 -0.60 6.93 -10.81
N THR A 131 0.40 6.08 -10.57
CA THR A 131 1.75 6.27 -11.11
C THR A 131 2.01 5.40 -12.33
N ASN A 132 3.13 5.68 -13.00
CA ASN A 132 3.63 4.86 -14.09
C ASN A 132 4.45 3.62 -13.63
N TRP A 133 4.35 3.21 -12.37
CA TRP A 133 5.12 2.10 -11.78
C TRP A 133 4.98 0.79 -12.60
N ILE A 134 3.74 0.45 -12.97
CA ILE A 134 3.45 -0.75 -13.77
C ILE A 134 3.97 -0.62 -15.20
N GLU A 135 3.86 0.56 -15.81
CA GLU A 135 4.34 0.82 -17.17
C GLU A 135 5.86 0.75 -17.26
N MET A 136 6.57 1.06 -16.17
CA MET A 136 7.99 0.81 -16.02
C MET A 136 8.36 -0.68 -15.86
N LYS A 137 7.37 -1.58 -15.89
CA LYS A 137 7.50 -3.03 -15.67
C LYS A 137 8.06 -3.37 -14.29
N ARG A 138 7.71 -2.57 -13.27
CA ARG A 138 8.03 -2.86 -11.88
C ARG A 138 7.13 -3.96 -11.37
N THR A 139 7.69 -4.82 -10.55
CA THR A 139 7.01 -5.95 -9.89
C THR A 139 7.38 -6.02 -8.41
N ASP A 140 8.13 -5.02 -7.93
CA ASP A 140 8.57 -4.83 -6.58
C ASP A 140 7.73 -3.76 -5.89
N LEU A 141 7.73 -3.81 -4.56
CA LEU A 141 7.10 -2.82 -3.70
C LEU A 141 7.84 -1.48 -3.83
N VAL A 142 7.10 -0.37 -3.83
CA VAL A 142 7.69 0.97 -3.89
C VAL A 142 8.56 1.24 -2.65
N ASP A 143 8.09 0.82 -1.48
CA ASP A 143 8.78 0.98 -0.21
C ASP A 143 8.70 -0.33 0.59
N PRO A 144 9.71 -1.21 0.51
CA PRO A 144 9.72 -2.52 1.18
C PRO A 144 10.29 -2.50 2.61
N TRP A 145 10.53 -1.32 3.19
CA TRP A 145 11.15 -1.21 4.53
C TRP A 145 10.09 -1.11 5.64
N PHE A 146 10.50 -1.35 6.88
CA PHE A 146 9.62 -1.27 8.05
C PHE A 146 9.76 0.04 8.84
N GLU A 147 10.69 0.91 8.44
CA GLU A 147 10.76 2.28 8.95
C GLU A 147 9.65 3.13 8.32
N HIS A 148 9.57 4.41 8.70
CA HIS A 148 8.78 5.39 7.96
C HIS A 148 9.09 5.33 6.46
N TRP A 149 8.09 5.68 5.64
CA TRP A 149 8.26 5.76 4.20
C TRP A 149 9.44 6.65 3.87
N ARG A 150 10.32 6.15 3.02
CA ARG A 150 11.47 6.93 2.56
C ARG A 150 10.99 8.00 1.59
N GLN A 151 11.57 9.18 1.74
CA GLN A 151 11.23 10.30 0.87
C GLN A 151 11.56 9.98 -0.60
N LEU A 152 10.59 10.26 -1.46
CA LEU A 152 10.74 10.25 -2.91
C LEU A 152 10.98 11.68 -3.35
N ASN A 153 12.19 12.19 -3.06
CA ASN A 153 12.51 13.60 -3.32
C ASN A 153 12.51 13.90 -4.82
N ALA A 154 12.05 15.10 -5.17
CA ALA A 154 12.13 15.63 -6.51
C ALA A 154 13.54 15.49 -7.11
N TYR A 155 13.60 15.05 -8.37
CA TYR A 155 14.83 14.92 -9.15
C TYR A 155 15.89 14.03 -8.50
N SER A 156 15.46 13.02 -7.75
CA SER A 156 16.34 12.05 -7.09
C SER A 156 16.05 10.61 -7.51
N ASP A 157 17.05 9.75 -7.33
CA ASP A 157 16.89 8.31 -7.47
C ASP A 157 16.14 7.75 -6.26
N THR A 158 15.18 6.86 -6.49
CA THR A 158 14.58 6.09 -5.38
C THR A 158 15.62 5.22 -4.69
N THR A 159 15.41 4.94 -3.41
CA THR A 159 16.39 4.20 -2.59
C THR A 159 16.34 2.68 -2.77
N ASN A 160 15.69 2.20 -3.83
CA ASN A 160 15.53 0.77 -4.16
C ASN A 160 16.73 0.23 -4.94
N ASP A 161 16.90 -1.10 -4.96
CA ASP A 161 17.93 -1.81 -5.75
C ASP A 161 17.88 -1.48 -7.26
N ARG A 162 16.72 -0.99 -7.72
CA ARG A 162 16.51 -0.46 -9.06
C ARG A 162 16.00 0.98 -8.91
N PRO A 163 16.89 1.98 -8.77
CA PRO A 163 16.47 3.35 -8.61
C PRO A 163 15.67 3.81 -9.84
N VAL A 164 14.60 4.56 -9.61
CA VAL A 164 13.93 5.36 -10.65
C VAL A 164 14.05 6.82 -10.27
N PHE A 165 14.03 7.69 -11.27
CA PHE A 165 14.22 9.10 -11.04
C PHE A 165 12.88 9.79 -10.85
N VAL A 166 12.64 10.36 -9.67
CA VAL A 166 11.35 10.96 -9.30
C VAL A 166 11.19 12.31 -9.96
N LEU A 167 10.08 12.52 -10.65
CA LEU A 167 9.68 13.82 -11.19
C LEU A 167 8.59 14.42 -10.32
N GLU A 168 8.89 15.58 -9.75
CA GLU A 168 8.04 16.38 -8.89
C GLU A 168 8.43 17.85 -9.17
N GLU A 169 7.46 18.77 -9.24
CA GLU A 169 7.73 20.18 -9.53
C GLU A 169 7.31 21.07 -8.35
N ASP A 170 8.26 21.87 -7.84
CA ASP A 170 8.01 23.02 -6.98
C ASP A 170 8.22 24.37 -7.68
N GLY A 171 8.66 24.36 -8.94
CA GLY A 171 8.74 25.54 -9.79
C GLY A 171 9.88 25.48 -10.79
N SER A 172 9.51 25.51 -12.08
CA SER A 172 10.38 25.52 -13.25
C SER A 172 11.10 24.19 -13.49
N PRO A 173 10.94 23.57 -14.68
CA PRO A 173 11.69 22.37 -15.01
C PRO A 173 13.18 22.66 -14.92
N HIS A 174 13.96 21.78 -14.27
CA HIS A 174 15.41 21.85 -14.39
C HIS A 174 15.74 21.74 -15.88
N MET A 175 16.26 22.82 -16.46
CA MET A 175 16.56 22.94 -17.90
C MET A 175 17.53 21.86 -18.39
N ASP A 176 18.20 21.18 -17.46
CA ASP A 176 19.22 20.17 -17.72
C ASP A 176 18.64 18.77 -17.99
N PHE A 177 17.32 18.57 -17.80
CA PHE A 177 16.67 17.28 -18.04
C PHE A 177 15.90 17.26 -19.36
N LEU A 178 16.31 16.38 -20.28
CA LEU A 178 15.50 16.03 -21.44
C LEU A 178 14.52 14.91 -21.07
N ILE A 179 13.27 15.28 -20.79
CA ILE A 179 12.20 14.35 -20.48
C ILE A 179 11.49 13.94 -21.77
N SER A 180 11.33 12.63 -21.96
CA SER A 180 10.58 12.05 -23.08
C SER A 180 9.52 11.09 -22.56
N THR A 181 8.31 11.20 -23.10
CA THR A 181 7.18 10.34 -22.75
C THR A 181 6.72 9.55 -23.96
N ARG A 182 6.64 8.22 -23.83
CA ARG A 182 6.09 7.34 -24.86
C ARG A 182 5.36 6.18 -24.21
N ASN A 183 4.08 6.02 -24.54
CA ASN A 183 3.23 4.96 -23.98
C ASN A 183 3.30 4.94 -22.43
N LYS A 184 3.17 6.11 -21.80
CA LYS A 184 3.24 6.34 -20.34
C LYS A 184 4.59 6.02 -19.67
N LYS A 185 5.61 5.66 -20.44
CA LYS A 185 6.98 5.52 -19.95
C LYS A 185 7.68 6.85 -20.05
N VAL A 186 8.23 7.31 -18.93
CA VAL A 186 9.05 8.50 -18.88
C VAL A 186 10.51 8.08 -18.93
N THR A 187 11.28 8.70 -19.81
CA THR A 187 12.73 8.57 -19.82
C THR A 187 13.34 9.95 -19.68
N ILE A 188 14.32 10.03 -18.79
CA ILE A 188 15.00 11.28 -18.43
C ILE A 188 16.43 11.14 -18.87
N ASN A 189 16.91 12.13 -19.63
CA ASN A 189 18.31 12.26 -19.99
C ASN A 189 18.90 13.48 -19.31
N HIS A 190 20.14 13.37 -18.85
CA HIS A 190 20.89 14.48 -18.26
C HIS A 190 22.34 14.38 -18.73
N GLU A 191 22.94 15.48 -19.16
CA GLU A 191 24.27 15.49 -19.79
C GLU A 191 25.36 14.91 -18.87
N SER A 192 25.25 15.12 -17.54
CA SER A 192 26.21 14.55 -16.59
C SER A 192 26.15 13.02 -16.48
N TRP A 193 25.07 12.38 -16.92
CA TRP A 193 24.94 10.91 -16.93
C TRP A 193 25.53 10.26 -18.17
N ASP A 194 25.76 11.02 -19.25
CA ASP A 194 26.37 10.51 -20.47
C ASP A 194 27.83 10.07 -20.26
N ALA A 195 28.52 10.69 -19.30
CA ALA A 195 29.91 10.33 -18.95
C ALA A 195 30.06 8.91 -18.37
N LEU A 196 28.97 8.30 -17.88
CA LEU A 196 28.95 6.95 -17.30
C LEU A 196 28.25 5.90 -18.19
N GLY A 197 27.87 6.27 -19.41
CA GLY A 197 27.62 5.31 -20.50
C GLY A 197 26.18 4.86 -20.73
N SER A 198 25.16 5.51 -20.16
CA SER A 198 23.78 5.29 -20.62
C SER A 198 22.96 6.56 -20.85
N GLY A 199 23.31 7.68 -20.19
CA GLY A 199 22.60 8.95 -20.33
C GLY A 199 21.15 8.98 -19.88
N ARG A 200 20.57 7.82 -19.52
CA ARG A 200 19.12 7.60 -19.48
C ARG A 200 18.68 6.89 -18.21
N LYS A 201 17.69 7.47 -17.54
CA LYS A 201 16.99 6.87 -16.41
C LYS A 201 15.49 6.77 -16.66
N ALA A 202 14.85 5.77 -16.06
CA ALA A 202 13.40 5.69 -16.02
C ALA A 202 12.87 6.77 -15.05
N GLY A 203 11.89 7.54 -15.49
CA GLY A 203 11.25 8.57 -14.69
C GLY A 203 9.98 8.05 -14.01
N LEU A 204 9.84 8.31 -12.71
CA LEU A 204 8.60 8.11 -11.96
C LEU A 204 7.76 9.38 -12.04
N ILE A 205 6.50 9.24 -12.43
CA ILE A 205 5.49 10.30 -12.43
C ILE A 205 4.18 9.74 -11.88
N SER A 206 3.33 10.63 -11.37
CA SER A 206 1.93 10.35 -11.13
C SER A 206 1.03 11.06 -12.14
N GLY A 207 -0.22 10.63 -12.20
CA GLY A 207 -1.23 11.22 -13.07
C GLY A 207 -1.59 12.63 -12.59
N THR A 208 -1.89 13.54 -13.51
CA THR A 208 -2.41 14.87 -13.19
C THR A 208 -3.92 14.88 -13.06
N PHE A 209 -4.40 15.38 -11.93
CA PHE A 209 -5.82 15.48 -11.58
C PHE A 209 -6.23 16.95 -11.43
N ASP A 210 -7.32 17.32 -12.12
CA ASP A 210 -7.96 18.64 -12.10
C ASP A 210 -7.04 19.84 -12.46
N ALA A 211 -7.35 21.05 -11.97
CA ALA A 211 -6.71 22.31 -12.32
C ALA A 211 -5.27 22.49 -11.77
N ASP A 212 -4.81 21.58 -10.91
CA ASP A 212 -3.44 21.55 -10.36
C ASP A 212 -2.43 20.91 -11.33
N ILE A 213 -2.68 21.04 -12.64
CA ILE A 213 -1.80 20.57 -13.73
C ILE A 213 -0.36 21.11 -13.67
N ASN A 214 -0.10 22.16 -12.88
CA ASN A 214 1.19 22.84 -12.80
C ASN A 214 2.17 22.21 -11.78
N LYS A 215 1.80 21.07 -11.17
CA LYS A 215 2.64 20.36 -10.19
C LYS A 215 3.45 19.21 -10.79
N CYS A 216 3.07 18.76 -11.98
CA CYS A 216 3.89 17.88 -12.80
C CYS A 216 4.59 18.69 -13.90
N PRO A 217 5.84 18.34 -14.26
CA PRO A 217 6.50 18.90 -15.43
C PRO A 217 5.59 18.79 -16.68
N PRO A 218 5.36 19.87 -17.44
CA PRO A 218 4.38 19.87 -18.53
C PRO A 218 4.63 18.82 -19.63
N ASN A 219 5.89 18.46 -19.85
CA ASN A 219 6.33 17.43 -20.80
C ASN A 219 6.21 15.99 -20.25
N ALA A 220 5.96 15.84 -18.95
CA ALA A 220 5.78 14.58 -18.24
C ALA A 220 4.35 14.38 -17.71
N SER A 221 3.51 15.42 -17.76
CA SER A 221 2.13 15.39 -17.29
C SER A 221 1.28 14.43 -18.13
N ILE A 222 0.77 13.39 -17.46
CA ILE A 222 -0.16 12.42 -18.03
C ILE A 222 -1.46 12.50 -17.23
N PRO A 223 -2.62 12.73 -17.84
CA PRO A 223 -3.86 12.83 -17.09
C PRO A 223 -4.13 11.58 -16.24
N HIS A 224 -4.65 11.83 -15.04
CA HIS A 224 -5.18 10.83 -14.13
C HIS A 224 -6.53 10.26 -14.61
N GLY A 225 -7.15 10.89 -15.59
CA GLY A 225 -8.41 10.48 -16.17
C GLY A 225 -9.18 11.72 -16.59
N GLY A 226 -9.71 11.74 -17.82
CA GLY A 226 -10.48 12.89 -18.29
C GLY A 226 -11.74 13.09 -17.44
N LYS A 227 -12.20 14.36 -17.35
CA LYS A 227 -13.41 14.84 -16.67
C LYS A 227 -14.43 13.72 -16.41
N LEU A 228 -14.73 13.48 -15.13
CA LEU A 228 -15.62 12.46 -14.55
C LEU A 228 -16.93 12.18 -15.33
N LEU A 229 -17.39 13.13 -16.16
CA LEU A 229 -18.63 13.06 -16.94
C LEU A 229 -18.70 11.93 -17.97
N ASN A 230 -17.57 11.42 -18.50
CA ASN A 230 -17.58 10.29 -19.44
C ASN A 230 -17.08 8.96 -18.83
N ARG A 231 -16.84 8.89 -17.51
CA ARG A 231 -16.30 7.68 -16.85
C ARG A 231 -17.28 6.51 -16.83
N PHE A 232 -18.59 6.78 -16.72
CA PHE A 232 -19.64 5.75 -16.65
C PHE A 232 -20.19 5.29 -18.01
N ASN A 233 -19.91 6.03 -19.10
CA ASN A 233 -20.28 5.65 -20.47
C ASN A 233 -19.13 4.95 -21.22
N ARG A 234 -18.12 4.43 -20.51
CA ARG A 234 -16.99 3.71 -21.12
C ARG A 234 -17.46 2.35 -21.63
N THR A 235 -17.48 2.17 -22.95
CA THR A 235 -17.57 0.83 -23.55
C THR A 235 -16.17 0.22 -23.62
N PRO A 236 -16.02 -1.11 -23.58
CA PRO A 236 -14.73 -1.79 -23.80
C PRO A 236 -14.05 -1.48 -25.15
N GLU A 237 -14.76 -0.80 -26.05
CA GLU A 237 -14.35 -0.52 -27.44
C GLU A 237 -13.83 0.91 -27.64
N SER A 238 -13.88 1.80 -26.63
CA SER A 238 -13.27 3.12 -26.76
C SER A 238 -11.75 3.03 -26.57
N ASP A 239 -11.04 2.90 -27.69
CA ASP A 239 -9.58 3.10 -27.81
C ASP A 239 -9.13 4.54 -27.43
N GLU A 240 -9.98 5.33 -26.78
CA GLU A 240 -9.95 6.80 -26.83
C GLU A 240 -9.13 7.45 -25.70
N PHE A 241 -8.60 6.68 -24.75
CA PHE A 241 -7.69 7.22 -23.73
C PHE A 241 -6.43 6.36 -23.52
N PRO A 242 -5.59 6.17 -24.57
CA PRO A 242 -4.34 5.42 -24.47
C PRO A 242 -3.32 6.05 -23.49
N ASN A 243 -3.64 7.24 -22.94
CA ASN A 243 -2.73 8.09 -22.19
C ASN A 243 -3.28 8.50 -20.80
N GLU A 244 -4.07 7.68 -20.10
CA GLU A 244 -4.39 7.93 -18.67
C GLU A 244 -3.55 7.05 -17.74
N LEU A 245 -3.09 7.57 -16.60
CA LEU A 245 -2.30 6.76 -15.65
C LEU A 245 -3.15 5.94 -14.68
N ASN A 246 -4.38 6.36 -14.41
CA ASN A 246 -5.27 5.67 -13.47
C ASN A 246 -5.55 4.23 -13.90
N LYS A 247 -5.47 3.29 -12.96
CA LYS A 247 -5.71 1.86 -13.17
C LYS A 247 -6.81 1.32 -12.24
N ASP A 248 -7.72 2.16 -11.77
CA ASP A 248 -8.82 1.78 -10.88
C ASP A 248 -9.89 1.00 -11.64
N ASN A 249 -10.01 1.25 -12.95
CA ASN A 249 -10.93 0.53 -13.81
C ASN A 249 -10.32 -0.82 -14.26
N PRO A 250 -10.98 -1.97 -14.00
CA PRO A 250 -10.51 -3.29 -14.43
C PRO A 250 -10.24 -3.46 -15.93
N ALA A 251 -10.87 -2.64 -16.79
CA ALA A 251 -10.65 -2.64 -18.23
C ALA A 251 -9.29 -2.03 -18.62
N ILE A 252 -8.64 -1.26 -17.75
CA ILE A 252 -7.38 -0.59 -18.05
C ILE A 252 -6.23 -1.58 -17.97
N LYS A 253 -5.43 -1.63 -19.05
CA LYS A 253 -4.22 -2.45 -19.08
C LYS A 253 -3.30 -2.09 -17.92
N GLY A 254 -2.92 -3.11 -17.15
CA GLY A 254 -2.07 -2.95 -15.97
C GLY A 254 -2.84 -2.95 -14.64
N HIS A 255 -4.17 -2.84 -14.66
CA HIS A 255 -5.02 -2.92 -13.47
C HIS A 255 -4.70 -4.14 -12.59
N ALA A 256 -4.73 -5.35 -13.16
CA ALA A 256 -4.49 -6.56 -12.38
C ALA A 256 -3.09 -6.58 -11.71
N ALA A 257 -2.07 -6.02 -12.38
CA ALA A 257 -0.72 -5.91 -11.83
C ALA A 257 -0.65 -4.83 -10.73
N ALA A 258 -1.27 -3.67 -10.93
CA ALA A 258 -1.39 -2.61 -9.94
C ALA A 258 -2.10 -3.10 -8.68
N ARG A 259 -3.29 -3.70 -8.84
CA ARG A 259 -4.06 -4.29 -7.74
C ARG A 259 -3.25 -5.34 -6.99
N GLY A 260 -2.55 -6.24 -7.71
CA GLY A 260 -1.72 -7.27 -7.09
C GLY A 260 -0.57 -6.72 -6.24
N LEU A 261 0.08 -5.62 -6.67
CA LEU A 261 1.10 -4.93 -5.84
C LEU A 261 0.47 -4.14 -4.70
N ALA A 262 -0.69 -3.51 -4.92
CA ALA A 262 -1.42 -2.79 -3.88
C ALA A 262 -1.88 -3.71 -2.73
N VAL A 263 -2.32 -4.93 -3.03
CA VAL A 263 -2.62 -5.96 -2.02
C VAL A 263 -1.36 -6.33 -1.23
N GLN A 264 -0.24 -6.60 -1.93
CA GLN A 264 1.03 -6.94 -1.27
C GLN A 264 1.55 -5.80 -0.38
N GLN A 265 1.52 -4.57 -0.88
CA GLN A 265 1.91 -3.40 -0.10
C GLN A 265 0.98 -3.20 1.09
N THR A 266 -0.33 -3.40 0.93
CA THR A 266 -1.30 -3.31 2.04
C THR A 266 -0.96 -4.27 3.18
N THR A 267 -0.62 -5.53 2.87
CA THR A 267 -0.13 -6.47 3.87
C THR A 267 1.20 -6.02 4.49
N HIS A 268 2.12 -5.51 3.69
CA HIS A 268 3.40 -4.96 4.16
C HIS A 268 3.22 -3.77 5.10
N GLU A 269 2.29 -2.86 4.82
CA GLU A 269 2.01 -1.68 5.66
C GLU A 269 1.50 -2.07 7.06
N PHE A 270 0.78 -3.20 7.21
CA PHE A 270 0.42 -3.72 8.53
C PHE A 270 1.66 -4.15 9.30
N CYS A 271 2.60 -4.80 8.61
CA CYS A 271 3.87 -5.20 9.20
C CYS A 271 4.76 -4.01 9.58
N ARG A 272 4.78 -2.97 8.75
CA ARG A 272 5.40 -1.68 9.09
C ARG A 272 4.79 -1.10 10.36
N LEU A 273 3.46 -1.05 10.48
CA LEU A 273 2.77 -0.55 11.68
C LEU A 273 3.16 -1.33 12.94
N VAL A 274 3.22 -2.66 12.85
CA VAL A 274 3.65 -3.53 13.96
C VAL A 274 5.09 -3.23 14.39
N GLU A 275 6.01 -3.08 13.42
CA GLU A 275 7.42 -2.82 13.71
C GLU A 275 7.65 -1.42 14.29
N LEU A 276 7.03 -0.38 13.71
CA LEU A 276 7.08 0.97 14.27
C LEU A 276 6.50 1.01 15.70
N THR A 277 5.40 0.29 15.95
CA THR A 277 4.82 0.16 17.30
C THR A 277 5.75 -0.56 18.26
N ARG A 278 6.42 -1.63 17.81
CA ARG A 278 7.41 -2.35 18.61
C ARG A 278 8.59 -1.45 18.98
N GLN A 279 9.07 -0.63 18.06
CA GLN A 279 10.16 0.31 18.32
C GLN A 279 9.74 1.38 19.34
N ALA A 280 8.52 1.90 19.25
CA ALA A 280 8.02 2.94 20.15
C ALA A 280 7.65 2.42 21.55
N TYR A 281 7.02 1.25 21.66
CA TYR A 281 6.38 0.78 22.90
C TYR A 281 6.76 -0.65 23.31
N GLY A 282 7.68 -1.29 22.58
CA GLY A 282 8.07 -2.67 22.81
C GLY A 282 6.93 -3.67 22.56
N GLN A 283 7.04 -4.85 23.15
CA GLN A 283 6.07 -5.92 22.96
C GLN A 283 4.66 -5.54 23.45
N ARG A 284 4.55 -4.73 24.51
CA ARG A 284 3.26 -4.32 25.07
C ARG A 284 2.40 -3.53 24.09
N GLY A 285 3.01 -2.69 23.24
CA GLY A 285 2.28 -1.99 22.18
C GLY A 285 1.82 -2.95 21.07
N VAL A 286 2.68 -3.90 20.71
CA VAL A 286 2.37 -4.95 19.73
C VAL A 286 1.22 -5.83 20.22
N ASP A 287 1.22 -6.21 21.49
CA ASP A 287 0.16 -7.02 22.10
C ASP A 287 -1.20 -6.32 21.94
N ILE A 288 -1.27 -4.99 22.08
CA ILE A 288 -2.50 -4.23 21.83
C ILE A 288 -2.97 -4.38 20.38
N ILE A 289 -2.07 -4.31 19.38
CA ILE A 289 -2.42 -4.54 17.97
C ILE A 289 -3.03 -5.94 17.81
N TYR A 290 -2.34 -6.98 18.29
CA TYR A 290 -2.80 -8.35 18.11
C TYR A 290 -4.10 -8.64 18.86
N ASP A 291 -4.22 -8.17 20.09
CA ASP A 291 -5.40 -8.36 20.94
C ASP A 291 -6.61 -7.60 20.42
N SER A 292 -6.42 -6.38 19.91
CA SER A 292 -7.52 -5.55 19.42
C SER A 292 -7.87 -5.83 17.95
N TRP A 293 -6.90 -6.15 17.10
CA TRP A 293 -7.12 -6.22 15.65
C TRP A 293 -7.05 -7.61 15.04
N VAL A 294 -6.25 -8.54 15.55
CA VAL A 294 -6.02 -9.82 14.86
C VAL A 294 -6.99 -10.89 15.35
N GLN A 295 -7.62 -11.65 14.46
CA GLN A 295 -8.52 -12.73 14.87
C GLN A 295 -7.74 -13.82 15.63
N GLY A 296 -8.34 -14.40 16.68
CA GLY A 296 -7.67 -15.39 17.54
C GLY A 296 -7.09 -16.60 16.81
N GLN A 297 -7.75 -17.06 15.74
CA GLN A 297 -7.25 -18.17 14.90
C GLN A 297 -5.92 -17.85 14.20
N TYR A 298 -5.57 -16.58 14.05
CA TYR A 298 -4.30 -16.11 13.48
C TYR A 298 -3.30 -15.66 14.55
N GLN A 299 -3.64 -15.80 15.85
CA GLN A 299 -2.73 -15.49 16.96
C GLN A 299 -1.90 -16.70 17.44
N ILE A 300 -2.29 -17.94 17.08
CA ILE A 300 -1.86 -19.17 17.81
C ILE A 300 -0.60 -19.86 17.21
N ASP A 301 -0.13 -19.49 16.02
CA ASP A 301 0.90 -20.27 15.31
C ASP A 301 2.35 -19.77 15.40
N SER A 302 2.77 -19.04 16.45
CA SER A 302 4.21 -18.93 16.72
C SER A 302 4.59 -18.31 18.08
N PRO A 303 5.56 -18.90 18.82
CA PRO A 303 6.31 -18.16 19.85
C PRO A 303 7.17 -17.00 19.29
N TYR A 304 7.10 -16.79 17.97
CA TYR A 304 7.55 -15.62 17.23
C TYR A 304 6.43 -15.15 16.29
N ASN A 305 5.50 -14.30 16.78
CA ASN A 305 4.46 -13.61 15.98
C ASN A 305 5.02 -12.72 14.83
N ASN A 306 6.28 -12.93 14.43
CA ASN A 306 6.95 -12.30 13.32
C ASN A 306 6.73 -13.06 11.99
N ALA A 307 6.25 -14.30 11.96
CA ALA A 307 6.21 -15.10 10.72
C ALA A 307 5.45 -14.45 9.54
N ARG A 308 4.52 -13.52 9.80
CA ARG A 308 3.84 -12.72 8.74
C ARG A 308 4.52 -11.42 8.37
N CYS A 309 5.36 -10.90 9.26
CA CYS A 309 6.07 -9.64 9.12
C CYS A 309 7.59 -9.82 9.06
N GLU A 310 8.05 -11.06 8.86
CA GLU A 310 9.41 -11.35 8.51
C GLU A 310 9.63 -10.88 7.07
N PRO A 311 10.66 -10.06 6.82
CA PRO A 311 10.97 -9.66 5.46
C PRO A 311 11.21 -10.92 4.61
N PRO A 312 10.76 -10.96 3.34
CA PRO A 312 10.94 -12.15 2.51
C PRO A 312 12.41 -12.52 2.44
N THR A 313 12.77 -13.63 3.09
CA THR A 313 14.13 -14.15 3.09
C THR A 313 14.38 -14.93 1.80
N GLY A 314 14.64 -14.19 0.71
CA GLY A 314 15.31 -14.73 -0.48
C GLY A 314 14.43 -14.97 -1.71
N THR A 315 15.01 -14.56 -2.84
CA THR A 315 14.63 -14.77 -4.24
C THR A 315 13.75 -15.99 -4.52
N SER A 316 12.46 -15.74 -4.76
CA SER A 316 11.64 -16.66 -5.55
C SER A 316 12.16 -16.68 -6.98
N THR A 317 12.81 -17.78 -7.36
CA THR A 317 13.07 -18.05 -8.77
C THR A 317 11.75 -18.54 -9.36
N ILE A 318 11.10 -17.68 -10.14
CA ILE A 318 9.97 -18.06 -10.98
C ILE A 318 10.52 -19.10 -11.97
N SER A 319 10.19 -20.37 -11.76
CA SER A 319 10.48 -21.42 -12.73
C SER A 319 9.53 -21.24 -13.91
N ASP A 320 10.03 -20.63 -14.97
CA ASP A 320 9.34 -20.55 -16.25
C ASP A 320 9.32 -21.95 -16.88
N LYS A 321 8.17 -22.64 -16.80
CA LYS A 321 7.90 -23.85 -17.56
C LYS A 321 6.67 -23.62 -18.42
N SER A 322 6.87 -22.95 -19.54
CA SER A 322 5.95 -22.98 -20.68
C SER A 322 6.72 -23.34 -21.96
N HIS A 323 7.19 -24.58 -22.06
CA HIS A 323 7.54 -25.16 -23.36
C HIS A 323 6.25 -25.58 -24.08
N VAL A 324 5.76 -24.70 -24.95
CA VAL A 324 4.80 -25.03 -26.01
C VAL A 324 5.56 -25.81 -27.08
N SER A 325 5.26 -27.10 -27.21
CA SER A 325 5.73 -27.95 -28.31
C SER A 325 4.80 -27.80 -29.52
N ILE A 326 5.27 -27.09 -30.54
CA ILE A 326 4.69 -27.13 -31.90
C ILE A 326 5.24 -28.38 -32.59
N GLY A 327 4.35 -29.27 -33.00
CA GLY A 327 4.68 -30.46 -33.77
C GLY A 327 5.08 -30.10 -35.20
N SER A 328 6.21 -30.64 -35.64
CA SER A 328 6.45 -30.88 -37.06
C SER A 328 7.08 -32.26 -37.23
N LYS A 329 6.54 -32.99 -38.20
CA LYS A 329 6.97 -34.33 -38.63
C LYS A 329 8.34 -34.20 -39.29
N ASP A 330 9.27 -35.10 -38.96
CA ASP A 330 10.02 -35.82 -39.99
C ASP A 330 10.83 -37.01 -39.44
N LYS A 331 10.93 -38.02 -40.29
CA LYS A 331 11.59 -39.32 -40.12
C LYS A 331 13.12 -39.15 -40.10
N LEU A 332 13.81 -39.86 -39.22
CA LEU A 332 14.82 -40.86 -39.61
C LEU A 332 15.39 -41.62 -38.40
N ALA A 333 15.65 -42.91 -38.63
CA ALA A 333 16.19 -43.88 -37.70
C ALA A 333 17.64 -43.58 -37.27
N LYS A 334 17.96 -43.90 -36.00
CA LYS A 334 19.07 -44.82 -35.66
C LYS A 334 19.07 -45.19 -34.19
N THR A 335 19.17 -46.50 -33.99
CA THR A 335 19.36 -47.24 -32.74
C THR A 335 20.72 -46.92 -32.12
N GLN A 336 20.76 -46.61 -30.82
CA GLN A 336 21.88 -47.02 -29.97
C GLN A 336 21.44 -47.18 -28.51
N LYS A 337 21.45 -48.44 -28.07
CA LYS A 337 21.43 -48.88 -26.67
C LYS A 337 22.72 -48.41 -25.99
N ILE A 338 22.62 -47.70 -24.86
CA ILE A 338 23.64 -47.78 -23.80
C ILE A 338 22.93 -47.88 -22.44
N LYS A 339 23.51 -48.76 -21.62
CA LYS A 339 23.05 -49.33 -20.35
C LYS A 339 22.98 -48.32 -19.20
N THR A 340 22.08 -48.63 -18.28
CA THR A 340 22.04 -48.26 -16.86
C THR A 340 23.25 -48.75 -16.06
N SER A 341 23.76 -47.95 -15.12
CA SER A 341 24.36 -48.38 -13.85
C SER A 341 24.26 -47.19 -12.86
N THR A 342 23.44 -47.24 -11.81
CA THR A 342 23.71 -47.73 -10.43
C THR A 342 24.77 -46.93 -9.65
N THR A 343 24.24 -46.14 -8.70
CA THR A 343 24.59 -46.03 -7.27
C THR A 343 25.90 -45.37 -6.80
N GLU A 344 25.71 -44.59 -5.73
CA GLU A 344 26.60 -44.22 -4.61
C GLU A 344 27.47 -42.93 -4.66
N ASP A 345 27.06 -42.01 -3.79
CA ASP A 345 27.85 -41.30 -2.78
C ASP A 345 29.15 -40.61 -3.16
N LYS A 346 29.06 -39.29 -3.31
CA LYS A 346 30.13 -38.36 -2.90
C LYS A 346 29.59 -37.12 -2.19
N LYS A 347 29.70 -37.17 -0.86
CA LYS A 347 30.14 -36.13 0.09
C LYS A 347 30.00 -34.64 -0.33
N LEU A 348 29.15 -33.95 0.43
CA LEU A 348 29.53 -32.85 1.33
C LEU A 348 30.67 -31.92 0.86
N VAL A 349 30.35 -30.78 0.23
CA VAL A 349 31.14 -29.53 0.34
C VAL A 349 30.24 -28.29 0.08
N LYS A 350 30.10 -27.45 1.12
CA LYS A 350 29.88 -25.99 1.15
C LYS A 350 28.66 -25.37 0.42
N LYS A 351 27.79 -24.75 1.21
CA LYS A 351 27.45 -23.31 1.04
C LYS A 351 26.99 -22.70 2.37
N LYS A 352 27.94 -22.04 3.05
CA LYS A 352 27.68 -20.86 3.89
C LYS A 352 27.53 -19.68 2.92
N LEU A 353 26.49 -18.87 3.05
CA LEU A 353 26.46 -17.47 2.61
C LEU A 353 25.31 -16.79 3.41
N PHE A 354 25.59 -16.07 4.50
CA PHE A 354 25.94 -14.65 4.62
C PHE A 354 24.73 -13.70 4.55
N CYS A 355 24.27 -13.28 5.73
CA CYS A 355 23.60 -11.99 5.96
C CYS A 355 24.63 -11.08 6.65
N LYS A 356 24.91 -9.90 6.09
CA LYS A 356 25.74 -8.89 6.77
C LYS A 356 25.19 -7.48 6.52
N ARG A 357 24.63 -6.92 7.61
CA ARG A 357 24.64 -5.53 8.11
C ARG A 357 24.62 -4.36 7.12
N GLN A 358 23.70 -3.42 7.41
CA GLN A 358 24.09 -2.04 7.67
C GLN A 358 23.48 -1.53 8.99
N GLN A 359 24.34 -1.40 10.00
CA GLN A 359 24.30 -0.38 11.05
C GLN A 359 25.74 -0.24 11.57
N VAL A 360 26.08 0.98 12.02
CA VAL A 360 27.36 1.49 12.51
C VAL A 360 28.20 2.24 11.47
N LEU A 361 27.97 3.56 11.39
CA LEU A 361 29.01 4.57 11.22
C LEU A 361 28.52 5.93 11.75
N GLN A 362 28.48 6.06 13.08
CA GLN A 362 28.73 7.32 13.77
C GLN A 362 29.62 7.02 14.98
N THR A 363 30.94 7.11 14.77
CA THR A 363 31.91 7.71 15.71
C THR A 363 33.31 7.66 15.11
N ARG A 364 33.98 8.82 15.13
CA ARG A 364 35.39 9.12 14.79
C ARG A 364 35.68 9.34 13.29
N ILE A 365 35.69 10.61 12.86
CA ILE A 365 36.80 11.57 13.01
C ILE A 365 36.21 12.91 13.43
#